data_AF-A0A8T4KSS7-F1
#
_entry.id   AF-A0A8T4KSS7-F1
#
_cell.length_a   1.000
_cell.length_b   1.000
_cell.length_c   1.000
_cell.angle_alpha   90.00
_cell.angle_beta   90.00
_cell.angle_gamma   90.00
#
_symmetry.space_group_name_H-M   'P 1'
#
loop_
_entity.id
_entity.type
_entity.pdbx_description
1 polymer ?
#
loop_
_entity_poly.entity_id
_entity_poly.type
_entity_poly.pdbx_seq_one_letter_code
_entity_poly.pdbx_strand_id
1 'polypeptide(L)'
;MTVLHIWELPEGTKVLLKNNSTYVNVKNIPRDVDESLIEKVKSRFGIPISVSFPVNFLTQEWAALVGTVLGDGLINTGGGVGYWNKDRDFFEKFNLLLKKMKLAFTVDEKNFSIRMPEILADILIQGLGLTRGDKVKNNIGIPRIFLDCEDEQVIGSLLRWLFTCDGWVTIFKDHLGQAHRNVGIGFGTSIKDSQPQLLIGTIFLLDKIGITTSKRVFETKISKNKLSFFCKVFIRGRNNLIKFRDKVGFISERKSNILDTAINSFERPKLGDGESLDLVLKSIEETSLEYGFATKHNIEELTRLRVKWIERIITRLIREERIKVIGGGNRSPTGYGKLPFRLQVIGNQSIFGSSR
;
A
#
# COMPACT_ATOMS: atom_id res chain seq x y z
N MET A 1 25.66 -39.33 -23.30
CA MET A 1 25.08 -39.63 -24.63
C MET A 1 23.82 -40.42 -24.39
N THR A 2 22.66 -39.80 -24.57
CA THR A 2 21.37 -40.49 -24.43
C THR A 2 20.44 -39.92 -25.49
N VAL A 3 19.81 -40.84 -26.19
CA VAL A 3 19.18 -40.72 -27.51
C VAL A 3 17.94 -39.81 -27.49
N LEU A 4 17.87 -38.90 -28.47
CA LEU A 4 16.67 -38.14 -28.83
C LEU A 4 15.71 -39.07 -29.60
N HIS A 5 14.58 -39.41 -28.99
CA HIS A 5 13.40 -39.84 -29.75
C HIS A 5 12.55 -38.60 -30.06
N ILE A 6 12.55 -38.22 -31.34
CA ILE A 6 11.65 -37.20 -31.89
C ILE A 6 10.29 -37.87 -32.10
N TRP A 7 9.26 -37.33 -31.44
CA TRP A 7 7.87 -37.55 -31.81
C TRP A 7 7.31 -36.21 -32.28
N GLU A 8 6.85 -36.16 -33.52
CA GLU A 8 5.98 -35.07 -33.98
C GLU A 8 4.66 -35.15 -33.20
N LEU A 9 4.25 -34.02 -32.61
CA LEU A 9 3.02 -33.90 -31.83
C LEU A 9 2.03 -32.96 -32.55
N PRO A 10 0.73 -33.28 -32.57
CA PRO A 10 -0.32 -32.34 -32.91
C PRO A 10 -0.40 -31.19 -31.88
N GLU A 11 -0.83 -30.03 -32.36
CA GLU A 11 -0.87 -28.73 -31.68
C GLU A 11 -1.38 -28.72 -30.22
N GLY A 12 -0.73 -27.91 -29.36
CA GLY A 12 -1.32 -27.37 -28.12
C GLY A 12 -0.63 -27.75 -26.80
N THR A 13 0.55 -27.16 -26.57
CA THR A 13 1.56 -27.41 -25.52
C THR A 13 1.08 -27.53 -24.07
N LYS A 14 1.57 -28.56 -23.35
CA LYS A 14 1.59 -28.66 -21.87
C LYS A 14 2.93 -28.14 -21.34
N VAL A 15 2.91 -27.21 -20.39
CA VAL A 15 4.11 -26.80 -19.64
C VAL A 15 4.15 -27.56 -18.32
N LEU A 16 5.21 -28.35 -18.14
CA LEU A 16 5.59 -29.01 -16.89
C LEU A 16 6.64 -28.14 -16.19
N LEU A 17 6.38 -27.72 -14.95
CA LEU A 17 7.44 -27.32 -14.02
C LEU A 17 7.31 -28.11 -12.72
N LYS A 18 8.49 -28.53 -12.25
CA LYS A 18 8.75 -29.56 -11.26
C LYS A 18 8.58 -29.01 -9.84
N ASN A 19 7.85 -29.75 -9.00
CA ASN A 19 7.73 -29.73 -7.54
C ASN A 19 6.41 -29.20 -6.92
N ASN A 20 5.56 -30.17 -6.53
CA ASN A 20 4.56 -30.22 -5.46
C ASN A 20 3.73 -28.96 -5.15
N SER A 21 2.50 -28.88 -5.67
CA SER A 21 1.24 -29.05 -4.90
C SER A 21 0.01 -28.66 -5.75
N THR A 22 -0.95 -29.59 -5.80
CA THR A 22 -2.38 -29.46 -6.14
C THR A 22 -2.78 -28.74 -7.44
N TYR A 23 -3.20 -29.55 -8.42
CA TYR A 23 -3.81 -29.13 -9.68
C TYR A 23 -5.17 -28.46 -9.45
N VAL A 24 -5.37 -27.25 -10.02
CA VAL A 24 -6.72 -26.77 -10.36
C VAL A 24 -6.80 -26.69 -11.88
N ASN A 25 -7.56 -27.60 -12.46
CA ASN A 25 -7.79 -27.68 -13.90
C ASN A 25 -8.78 -26.58 -14.30
N VAL A 26 -8.28 -25.39 -14.62
CA VAL A 26 -9.09 -24.27 -15.14
C VAL A 26 -8.99 -24.26 -16.67
N LYS A 27 -9.51 -25.31 -17.31
CA LYS A 27 -9.85 -25.27 -18.73
C LYS A 27 -11.30 -24.80 -18.83
N ASN A 28 -11.54 -23.78 -19.66
CA ASN A 28 -12.83 -23.19 -20.04
C ASN A 28 -13.20 -21.89 -19.31
N ILE A 29 -12.41 -20.84 -19.52
CA ILE A 29 -12.97 -19.47 -19.54
C ILE A 29 -13.05 -19.10 -21.03
N PRO A 30 -14.24 -18.89 -21.61
CA PRO A 30 -14.39 -18.52 -23.02
C PRO A 30 -13.60 -17.25 -23.31
N ARG A 31 -12.85 -17.26 -24.42
CA ARG A 31 -12.04 -16.12 -24.86
C ARG A 31 -12.86 -14.97 -25.44
N ASP A 32 -14.16 -15.15 -25.64
CA ASP A 32 -15.06 -14.13 -26.14
C ASP A 32 -16.42 -14.29 -25.46
N VAL A 33 -17.00 -13.18 -25.01
CA VAL A 33 -18.36 -13.13 -24.49
C VAL A 33 -19.32 -13.35 -25.68
N ASP A 34 -19.90 -14.54 -25.77
CA ASP A 34 -20.75 -15.03 -26.85
C ASP A 34 -21.96 -14.11 -27.16
N GLU A 35 -22.33 -14.01 -28.44
CA GLU A 35 -23.48 -13.27 -28.97
C GLU A 35 -24.80 -13.68 -28.30
N SER A 36 -24.90 -14.93 -27.84
CA SER A 36 -26.07 -15.42 -27.09
C SER A 36 -26.28 -14.72 -25.74
N LEU A 37 -25.22 -14.16 -25.14
CA LEU A 37 -25.34 -13.32 -23.96
C LEU A 37 -25.87 -11.93 -24.32
N ILE A 38 -25.49 -11.40 -25.49
CA ILE A 38 -25.90 -10.09 -26.00
C ILE A 38 -27.43 -10.04 -26.19
N GLU A 39 -28.04 -11.10 -26.71
CA GLU A 39 -29.50 -11.20 -26.86
C GLU A 39 -30.23 -11.30 -25.51
N LYS A 40 -29.67 -12.04 -24.54
CA LYS A 40 -30.22 -12.14 -23.18
C LYS A 40 -30.13 -10.82 -22.40
N VAL A 41 -29.05 -10.05 -22.63
CA VAL A 41 -28.83 -8.72 -22.04
C VAL A 41 -29.84 -7.71 -22.57
N LYS A 42 -30.04 -7.67 -23.89
CA LYS A 42 -30.95 -6.73 -24.55
C LYS A 42 -32.42 -7.01 -24.26
N SER A 43 -32.81 -8.29 -24.18
CA SER A 43 -34.23 -8.68 -24.04
C SER A 43 -34.80 -8.51 -22.62
N ARG A 44 -33.97 -8.59 -21.57
CA ARG A 44 -34.47 -8.64 -20.19
C ARG A 44 -34.79 -7.30 -19.51
N PHE A 45 -34.13 -6.19 -19.88
CA PHE A 45 -34.00 -5.11 -18.89
C PHE A 45 -34.48 -3.71 -19.25
N GLY A 46 -34.75 -3.34 -20.50
CA GLY A 46 -35.31 -2.01 -20.84
C GLY A 46 -34.52 -0.78 -20.31
N ILE A 47 -33.34 -1.01 -19.69
CA ILE A 47 -32.45 -0.02 -19.12
C ILE A 47 -31.23 0.03 -20.05
N PRO A 48 -30.96 1.17 -20.69
CA PRO A 48 -29.83 1.29 -21.60
C PRO A 48 -28.54 1.28 -20.80
N ILE A 49 -27.85 0.15 -20.79
CA ILE A 49 -26.42 0.13 -20.46
C ILE A 49 -25.67 0.38 -21.76
N SER A 50 -24.91 1.47 -21.80
CA SER A 50 -24.08 1.82 -22.96
C SER A 50 -22.76 1.05 -22.91
N VAL A 51 -22.83 -0.27 -22.89
CA VAL A 51 -21.65 -1.13 -23.04
C VAL A 51 -21.64 -1.68 -24.46
N SER A 52 -20.60 -1.33 -25.22
CA SER A 52 -20.32 -1.92 -26.53
C SER A 52 -19.80 -3.34 -26.34
N PHE A 53 -20.41 -4.31 -27.02
CA PHE A 53 -19.95 -5.69 -27.05
C PHE A 53 -19.17 -5.95 -28.35
N PRO A 54 -18.10 -6.76 -28.33
CA PRO A 54 -17.52 -7.42 -27.15
C PRO A 54 -16.89 -6.42 -26.16
N VAL A 55 -16.94 -6.73 -24.87
CA VAL A 55 -16.41 -5.84 -23.82
C VAL A 55 -14.90 -5.95 -23.76
N ASN A 56 -14.19 -4.86 -24.02
CA ASN A 56 -12.75 -4.79 -23.78
C ASN A 56 -12.49 -4.52 -22.29
N PHE A 57 -12.17 -5.58 -21.53
CA PHE A 57 -11.83 -5.46 -20.10
C PHE A 57 -10.42 -4.91 -19.84
N LEU A 58 -9.54 -4.89 -20.83
CA LEU A 58 -8.15 -4.43 -20.71
C LEU A 58 -8.04 -2.92 -20.95
N THR A 59 -8.90 -2.15 -20.29
CA THR A 59 -8.79 -0.68 -20.20
C THR A 59 -8.59 -0.26 -18.75
N GLN A 60 -8.02 0.92 -18.52
CA GLN A 60 -7.82 1.43 -17.16
C GLN A 60 -9.14 1.56 -16.39
N GLU A 61 -10.25 1.89 -17.06
CA GLU A 61 -11.58 2.02 -16.46
C GLU A 61 -12.16 0.68 -16.01
N TRP A 62 -12.06 -0.36 -16.83
CA TRP A 62 -12.50 -1.69 -16.44
C TRP A 62 -11.61 -2.29 -15.36
N ALA A 63 -10.29 -2.09 -15.45
CA ALA A 63 -9.35 -2.51 -14.42
C ALA A 63 -9.67 -1.81 -13.07
N ALA A 64 -10.02 -0.52 -13.13
CA ALA A 64 -10.45 0.27 -11.99
C ALA A 64 -11.73 -0.29 -11.35
N LEU A 65 -12.77 -0.52 -12.15
CA LEU A 65 -14.03 -1.11 -11.70
C LEU A 65 -13.79 -2.48 -11.04
N VAL A 66 -13.02 -3.34 -11.68
CA VAL A 66 -12.69 -4.67 -11.16
C VAL A 66 -11.88 -4.58 -9.87
N GLY A 67 -10.88 -3.70 -9.79
CA GLY A 67 -10.11 -3.45 -8.57
C GLY A 67 -11.01 -3.04 -7.40
N THR A 68 -11.98 -2.16 -7.63
CA THR A 68 -12.98 -1.77 -6.63
C THR A 68 -13.87 -2.93 -6.22
N VAL A 69 -14.36 -3.73 -7.17
CA VAL A 69 -15.23 -4.89 -6.89
C VAL A 69 -14.49 -5.94 -6.06
N LEU A 70 -13.23 -6.20 -6.38
CA LEU A 70 -12.37 -7.12 -5.63
C LEU A 70 -12.06 -6.61 -4.23
N GLY A 71 -11.93 -5.29 -4.03
CA GLY A 71 -11.69 -4.65 -2.74
C GLY A 71 -12.96 -4.46 -1.90
N ASP A 72 -13.61 -3.31 -2.00
CA ASP A 72 -14.80 -2.96 -1.19
C ASP A 72 -16.15 -3.33 -1.83
N GLY A 73 -16.16 -3.78 -3.09
CA GLY A 73 -17.40 -4.18 -3.76
C GLY A 73 -17.87 -5.60 -3.44
N LEU A 74 -19.09 -5.90 -3.85
CA LEU A 74 -19.74 -7.19 -3.67
C LEU A 74 -20.63 -7.49 -4.87
N ILE A 75 -20.54 -8.71 -5.42
CA ILE A 75 -21.57 -9.21 -6.33
C ILE A 75 -22.63 -9.92 -5.48
N ASN A 76 -23.82 -9.32 -5.38
CA ASN A 76 -24.85 -9.81 -4.47
C ASN A 76 -25.46 -11.12 -4.96
N THR A 77 -25.84 -12.00 -4.04
CA THR A 77 -26.57 -13.24 -4.37
C THR A 77 -27.93 -12.93 -4.99
N GLY A 78 -28.62 -11.90 -4.49
CA GLY A 78 -29.90 -11.40 -5.01
C GLY A 78 -29.82 -10.53 -6.27
N GLY A 79 -28.64 -10.44 -6.91
CA GLY A 79 -28.45 -9.68 -8.16
C GLY A 79 -27.70 -8.36 -7.97
N GLY A 80 -26.95 -7.98 -9.01
CA GLY A 80 -26.26 -6.69 -9.09
C GLY A 80 -24.91 -6.63 -8.39
N VAL A 81 -24.25 -5.48 -8.55
CA VAL A 81 -22.97 -5.18 -7.93
C VAL A 81 -23.16 -4.05 -6.94
N GLY A 82 -22.80 -4.28 -5.69
CA GLY A 82 -22.79 -3.27 -4.63
C GLY A 82 -21.38 -2.76 -4.38
N TYR A 83 -21.29 -1.50 -3.97
CA TYR A 83 -20.08 -0.87 -3.46
C TYR A 83 -20.45 0.00 -2.26
N TRP A 84 -19.57 0.04 -1.27
CA TRP A 84 -19.72 0.88 -0.09
C TRP A 84 -18.35 1.30 0.44
N ASN A 85 -18.14 2.60 0.66
CA ASN A 85 -16.93 3.09 1.30
C ASN A 85 -17.20 4.43 2.01
N LYS A 86 -16.74 4.55 3.26
CA LYS A 86 -16.92 5.77 4.07
C LYS A 86 -15.97 6.92 3.70
N ASP A 87 -14.92 6.65 2.94
CA ASP A 87 -14.02 7.67 2.41
C ASP A 87 -14.72 8.41 1.26
N ARG A 88 -15.22 9.61 1.57
CA ARG A 88 -16.02 10.43 0.64
C ARG A 88 -15.25 10.76 -0.64
N ASP A 89 -13.97 11.10 -0.55
CA ASP A 89 -13.13 11.41 -1.72
C ASP A 89 -13.08 10.21 -2.68
N PHE A 90 -12.82 9.03 -2.12
CA PHE A 90 -12.78 7.81 -2.92
C PHE A 90 -14.16 7.43 -3.49
N PHE A 91 -15.22 7.58 -2.72
CA PHE A 91 -16.60 7.37 -3.17
C PHE A 91 -16.98 8.28 -4.35
N GLU A 92 -16.67 9.57 -4.28
CA GLU A 92 -16.94 10.53 -5.35
C GLU A 92 -16.14 10.20 -6.62
N LYS A 93 -14.87 9.82 -6.48
CA LYS A 93 -14.04 9.38 -7.60
C LYS A 93 -14.56 8.10 -8.25
N PHE A 94 -15.10 7.15 -7.49
CA PHE A 94 -15.75 5.95 -8.05
C PHE A 94 -17.04 6.29 -8.80
N ASN A 95 -17.87 7.19 -8.24
CA ASN A 95 -19.07 7.69 -8.94
C ASN A 95 -18.71 8.33 -10.30
N LEU A 96 -17.67 9.16 -10.34
CA LEU A 96 -17.18 9.76 -11.59
C LEU A 96 -16.68 8.71 -12.59
N LEU A 97 -15.98 7.67 -12.13
CA LEU A 97 -15.56 6.56 -12.99
C LEU A 97 -16.77 5.89 -13.65
N LEU A 98 -17.81 5.56 -12.88
CA LEU A 98 -19.01 4.90 -13.43
C LEU A 98 -19.75 5.78 -14.44
N LYS A 99 -19.82 7.10 -14.20
CA LYS A 99 -20.35 8.09 -15.16
C LYS A 99 -19.51 8.11 -16.45
N LYS A 100 -18.18 8.13 -16.34
CA LYS A 100 -17.26 8.08 -17.49
C LYS A 100 -17.47 6.83 -18.32
N MET A 101 -17.67 5.68 -17.67
CA MET A 101 -17.96 4.40 -18.32
C MET A 101 -19.39 4.31 -18.87
N LYS A 102 -20.25 5.31 -18.64
CA LYS A 102 -21.67 5.33 -19.03
C LYS A 102 -22.45 4.10 -18.55
N LEU A 103 -22.09 3.61 -17.36
CA LEU A 103 -22.79 2.51 -16.70
C LEU A 103 -24.03 3.04 -15.99
N ALA A 104 -25.10 2.24 -15.96
CA ALA A 104 -26.25 2.52 -15.12
C ALA A 104 -25.93 2.16 -13.66
N PHE A 105 -26.27 3.03 -12.72
CA PHE A 105 -26.13 2.78 -11.28
C PHE A 105 -27.03 3.73 -10.47
N THR A 106 -27.30 3.35 -9.22
CA THR A 106 -27.97 4.20 -8.23
C THR A 106 -27.00 4.55 -7.11
N VAL A 107 -27.15 5.75 -6.56
CA VAL A 107 -26.29 6.30 -5.50
C VAL A 107 -27.14 6.52 -4.26
N ASP A 108 -26.66 6.06 -3.12
CA ASP A 108 -27.17 6.43 -1.81
C ASP A 108 -26.08 7.23 -1.08
N GLU A 109 -26.21 8.56 -1.15
CA GLU A 109 -25.23 9.49 -0.58
C GLU A 109 -25.19 9.42 0.94
N LYS A 110 -26.31 9.10 1.61
CA LYS A 110 -26.37 9.03 3.08
C LYS A 110 -25.51 7.89 3.60
N ASN A 111 -25.52 6.76 2.90
CA ASN A 111 -24.76 5.57 3.28
C ASN A 111 -23.42 5.44 2.54
N PHE A 112 -23.09 6.37 1.65
CA PHE A 112 -21.93 6.27 0.74
C PHE A 112 -21.88 4.91 0.03
N SER A 113 -23.01 4.52 -0.55
CA SER A 113 -23.15 3.25 -1.28
C SER A 113 -23.61 3.46 -2.71
N ILE A 114 -23.14 2.59 -3.60
CA ILE A 114 -23.52 2.55 -5.02
C ILE A 114 -24.04 1.16 -5.32
N ARG A 115 -25.14 1.08 -6.07
CA ARG A 115 -25.68 -0.17 -6.60
C ARG A 115 -25.73 -0.12 -8.11
N MET A 116 -25.21 -1.16 -8.73
CA MET A 116 -25.19 -1.36 -10.17
C MET A 116 -26.10 -2.54 -10.53
N PRO A 117 -26.71 -2.53 -11.73
CA PRO A 117 -27.71 -3.50 -12.13
C PRO A 117 -27.15 -4.92 -12.25
N GLU A 118 -28.05 -5.92 -12.19
CA GLU A 118 -27.70 -7.34 -12.26
C GLU A 118 -26.88 -7.71 -13.49
N ILE A 119 -27.17 -7.07 -14.61
CA ILE A 119 -26.47 -7.36 -15.84
C ILE A 119 -24.98 -7.02 -15.81
N LEU A 120 -24.55 -6.04 -15.00
CA LEU A 120 -23.13 -5.81 -14.77
C LEU A 120 -22.50 -6.96 -13.99
N ALA A 121 -23.23 -7.53 -13.03
CA ALA A 121 -22.77 -8.74 -12.34
C ALA A 121 -22.58 -9.89 -13.34
N ASP A 122 -23.52 -10.09 -14.26
CA ASP A 122 -23.43 -11.15 -15.26
C ASP A 122 -22.25 -10.94 -16.22
N ILE A 123 -21.98 -9.70 -16.66
CA ILE A 123 -20.79 -9.35 -17.46
C ILE A 123 -19.50 -9.71 -16.70
N LEU A 124 -19.40 -9.36 -15.42
CA LEU A 124 -18.21 -9.63 -14.61
C LEU A 124 -18.05 -11.14 -14.30
N ILE A 125 -19.15 -11.86 -14.06
CA ILE A 125 -19.10 -13.30 -13.79
C ILE A 125 -18.70 -14.05 -15.06
N GLN A 126 -19.37 -13.80 -16.18
CA GLN A 126 -19.15 -14.55 -17.41
C GLN A 126 -17.86 -14.13 -18.12
N GLY A 127 -17.55 -12.84 -18.12
CA GLY A 127 -16.36 -12.29 -18.79
C GLY A 127 -15.07 -12.45 -17.98
N LEU A 128 -15.14 -12.46 -16.64
CA LEU A 128 -13.95 -12.46 -15.78
C LEU A 128 -13.89 -13.62 -14.77
N GLY A 129 -14.91 -14.46 -14.70
CA GLY A 129 -14.97 -15.57 -13.75
C GLY A 129 -15.13 -15.14 -12.29
N LEU A 130 -15.66 -13.92 -12.04
CA LEU A 130 -15.98 -13.50 -10.67
C LEU A 130 -17.17 -14.31 -10.13
N THR A 131 -17.34 -14.33 -8.81
CA THR A 131 -18.39 -15.12 -8.14
C THR A 131 -19.29 -14.25 -7.28
N ARG A 132 -20.57 -14.63 -7.16
CA ARG A 132 -21.52 -14.01 -6.22
C ARG A 132 -21.17 -14.39 -4.77
N GLY A 133 -21.47 -13.48 -3.83
CA GLY A 133 -21.39 -13.74 -2.39
C GLY A 133 -20.04 -13.40 -1.75
N ASP A 134 -19.73 -14.11 -0.65
CA ASP A 134 -18.63 -13.78 0.25
C ASP A 134 -17.26 -14.14 -0.35
N LYS A 135 -16.46 -13.11 -0.68
CA LYS A 135 -15.13 -13.23 -1.29
C LYS A 135 -14.15 -14.01 -0.42
N VAL A 136 -14.26 -13.93 0.90
CA VAL A 136 -13.40 -14.64 1.86
C VAL A 136 -13.68 -16.15 1.82
N LYS A 137 -14.95 -16.53 1.62
CA LYS A 137 -15.36 -17.92 1.49
C LYS A 137 -15.02 -18.49 0.12
N ASN A 138 -15.29 -17.73 -0.93
CA ASN A 138 -15.07 -18.16 -2.31
C ASN A 138 -13.59 -18.13 -2.70
N ASN A 139 -12.73 -17.47 -1.90
CA ASN A 139 -11.30 -17.32 -2.11
C ASN A 139 -10.96 -16.88 -3.54
N ILE A 140 -11.67 -15.87 -4.04
CA ILE A 140 -11.52 -15.38 -5.40
C ILE A 140 -10.10 -14.84 -5.64
N GLY A 141 -9.61 -15.00 -6.88
CA GLY A 141 -8.35 -14.45 -7.34
C GLY A 141 -8.51 -13.22 -8.23
N ILE A 142 -7.39 -12.65 -8.65
CA ILE A 142 -7.35 -11.70 -9.77
C ILE A 142 -7.78 -12.44 -11.05
N PRO A 143 -8.70 -11.91 -11.87
CA PRO A 143 -9.07 -12.53 -13.14
C PRO A 143 -7.87 -12.73 -14.06
N ARG A 144 -7.83 -13.87 -14.74
CA ARG A 144 -6.66 -14.29 -15.53
C ARG A 144 -6.30 -13.29 -16.64
N ILE A 145 -7.27 -12.64 -17.25
CA ILE A 145 -7.03 -11.62 -18.28
C ILE A 145 -6.11 -10.49 -17.77
N PHE A 146 -6.19 -10.13 -16.49
CA PHE A 146 -5.30 -9.12 -15.89
C PHE A 146 -3.93 -9.70 -15.51
N LEU A 147 -3.84 -10.98 -15.13
CA LEU A 147 -2.57 -11.66 -14.88
C LEU A 147 -1.73 -11.78 -16.17
N ASP A 148 -2.41 -12.07 -17.28
CA ASP A 148 -1.80 -12.21 -18.60
C ASP A 148 -1.59 -10.84 -19.29
N CYS A 149 -2.10 -9.74 -18.73
CA CYS A 149 -1.96 -8.38 -19.29
C CYS A 149 -0.52 -7.87 -19.18
N GLU A 150 0.04 -7.31 -20.25
CA GLU A 150 1.39 -6.70 -20.26
C GLU A 150 1.37 -5.17 -20.13
N ASP A 151 0.19 -4.53 -20.26
CA ASP A 151 0.06 -3.08 -20.14
C ASP A 151 0.17 -2.65 -18.67
N GLU A 152 1.32 -2.07 -18.30
CA GLU A 152 1.58 -1.57 -16.95
C GLU A 152 0.54 -0.55 -16.47
N GLN A 153 -0.09 0.23 -17.36
CA GLN A 153 -1.11 1.21 -16.97
C GLN A 153 -2.42 0.52 -16.57
N VAL A 154 -2.81 -0.55 -17.26
CA VAL A 154 -3.98 -1.35 -16.90
C VAL A 154 -3.75 -2.08 -15.58
N ILE A 155 -2.56 -2.69 -15.41
CA ILE A 155 -2.16 -3.34 -14.15
C ILE A 155 -2.14 -2.32 -13.01
N GLY A 156 -1.47 -1.18 -13.25
CA GLY A 156 -1.35 -0.08 -12.29
C GLY A 156 -2.71 0.45 -11.86
N SER A 157 -3.66 0.61 -12.80
CA SER A 157 -5.04 0.99 -12.48
C SER A 157 -5.74 -0.04 -11.60
N LEU A 158 -5.71 -1.33 -11.96
CA LEU A 158 -6.32 -2.39 -11.14
C LEU A 158 -5.78 -2.37 -9.70
N LEU A 159 -4.46 -2.33 -9.57
CA LEU A 159 -3.78 -2.30 -8.28
C LEU A 159 -4.10 -1.02 -7.51
N ARG A 160 -4.15 0.15 -8.17
CA ARG A 160 -4.43 1.45 -7.54
C ARG A 160 -5.79 1.46 -6.85
N TRP A 161 -6.82 0.95 -7.53
CA TRP A 161 -8.17 0.87 -6.97
C TRP A 161 -8.23 -0.17 -5.84
N LEU A 162 -7.61 -1.34 -6.02
CA LEU A 162 -7.55 -2.38 -5.00
C LEU A 162 -6.80 -1.94 -3.73
N PHE A 163 -5.64 -1.29 -3.86
CA PHE A 163 -4.89 -0.72 -2.74
C PHE A 163 -5.64 0.44 -2.07
N THR A 164 -6.44 1.20 -2.82
CA THR A 164 -7.25 2.25 -2.21
C THR A 164 -8.36 1.67 -1.33
N CYS A 165 -8.90 0.49 -1.66
CA CYS A 165 -9.79 -0.24 -0.76
C CYS A 165 -9.03 -0.81 0.46
N ASP A 166 -8.21 -1.84 0.23
CA ASP A 166 -7.67 -2.69 1.30
C ASP A 166 -6.24 -2.34 1.73
N GLY A 167 -5.55 -1.48 0.99
CA GLY A 167 -4.18 -1.09 1.28
C GLY A 167 -4.08 -0.03 2.36
N TRP A 168 -2.93 0.04 3.02
CA TRP A 168 -2.63 1.05 4.04
C TRP A 168 -1.17 1.49 3.98
N VAL A 169 -0.89 2.66 4.54
CA VAL A 169 0.47 3.16 4.75
C VAL A 169 0.74 3.19 6.26
N THR A 170 1.90 2.69 6.68
CA THR A 170 2.33 2.69 8.08
C THR A 170 3.70 3.34 8.22
N ILE A 171 3.80 4.25 9.18
CA ILE A 171 5.04 4.87 9.64
C ILE A 171 5.10 4.65 11.15
N PHE A 172 6.06 3.86 11.63
CA PHE A 172 6.21 3.60 13.06
C PHE A 172 7.69 3.45 13.44
N LYS A 173 8.05 3.75 14.68
CA LYS A 173 9.38 3.46 15.23
C LYS A 173 9.34 2.13 15.98
N ASP A 174 10.34 1.27 15.79
CA ASP A 174 10.48 0.07 16.60
C ASP A 174 11.06 0.39 18.00
N HIS A 175 11.23 -0.64 18.83
CA HIS A 175 11.80 -0.53 20.19
C HIS A 175 13.24 0.00 20.20
N LEU A 176 13.95 -0.04 19.06
CA LEU A 176 15.28 0.53 18.88
C LEU A 176 15.24 1.96 18.31
N GLY A 177 14.04 2.53 18.14
CA GLY A 177 13.82 3.85 17.56
C GLY A 177 13.98 3.90 16.04
N GLN A 178 14.14 2.76 15.35
CA GLN A 178 14.24 2.75 13.89
C GLN A 178 12.88 2.93 13.26
N ALA A 179 12.76 3.94 12.39
CA ALA A 179 11.52 4.21 11.69
C ALA A 179 11.32 3.24 10.51
N HIS A 180 10.21 2.51 10.54
CA HIS A 180 9.71 1.63 9.50
C HIS A 180 8.65 2.38 8.68
N ARG A 181 8.76 2.28 7.35
CA ARG A 181 7.82 2.90 6.39
C ARG A 181 7.38 1.83 5.42
N ASN A 182 6.09 1.52 5.42
CA ASN A 182 5.57 0.44 4.60
C ASN A 182 4.24 0.82 3.98
N VAL A 183 4.06 0.45 2.72
CA VAL A 183 2.72 0.23 2.15
C VAL A 183 2.38 -1.24 2.38
N GLY A 184 1.22 -1.52 2.96
CA GLY A 184 0.74 -2.87 3.20
C GLY A 184 -0.57 -3.14 2.46
N ILE A 185 -0.79 -4.40 2.11
CA ILE A 185 -2.09 -4.93 1.68
C ILE A 185 -2.24 -6.34 2.20
N GLY A 186 -3.46 -6.76 2.51
CA GLY A 186 -3.72 -8.11 3.00
C GLY A 186 -5.16 -8.52 2.79
N PHE A 187 -5.36 -9.83 2.66
CA PHE A 187 -6.66 -10.44 2.39
C PHE A 187 -6.88 -11.64 3.31
N GLY A 188 -8.15 -11.97 3.55
CA GLY A 188 -8.55 -13.11 4.35
C GLY A 188 -9.07 -14.26 3.50
N THR A 189 -8.97 -15.48 4.02
CA THR A 189 -9.72 -16.65 3.54
C THR A 189 -10.31 -17.41 4.73
N SER A 190 -11.47 -18.05 4.52
CA SER A 190 -12.04 -18.99 5.50
C SER A 190 -11.60 -20.43 5.25
N ILE A 191 -10.86 -20.69 4.18
CA ILE A 191 -10.38 -22.03 3.83
C ILE A 191 -9.11 -22.31 4.63
N LYS A 192 -9.17 -23.33 5.49
CA LYS A 192 -8.04 -23.76 6.30
C LYS A 192 -6.86 -24.13 5.41
N ASP A 193 -5.66 -23.72 5.82
CA ASP A 193 -4.38 -24.02 5.15
C ASP A 193 -4.29 -23.48 3.70
N SER A 194 -5.25 -22.66 3.26
CA SER A 194 -5.25 -22.00 1.96
C SER A 194 -4.67 -20.60 2.05
N GLN A 195 -4.07 -20.15 0.96
CA GLN A 195 -3.64 -18.77 0.80
C GLN A 195 -4.74 -17.96 0.07
N PRO A 196 -4.95 -16.69 0.46
CA PRO A 196 -5.84 -15.79 -0.27
C PRO A 196 -5.38 -15.62 -1.73
N GLN A 197 -6.17 -16.11 -2.69
CA GLN A 197 -5.79 -16.07 -4.11
C GLN A 197 -5.67 -14.63 -4.63
N LEU A 198 -6.51 -13.73 -4.12
CA LEU A 198 -6.42 -12.30 -4.41
C LEU A 198 -5.04 -11.72 -4.02
N LEU A 199 -4.47 -12.14 -2.89
CA LEU A 199 -3.13 -11.71 -2.47
C LEU A 199 -2.05 -12.25 -3.42
N ILE A 200 -2.15 -13.52 -3.80
CA ILE A 200 -1.19 -14.16 -4.72
C ILE A 200 -1.17 -13.41 -6.05
N GLY A 201 -2.33 -13.15 -6.64
CA GLY A 201 -2.45 -12.38 -7.87
C GLY A 201 -1.94 -10.95 -7.72
N THR A 202 -2.21 -10.30 -6.58
CA THR A 202 -1.69 -8.95 -6.29
C THR A 202 -0.17 -8.92 -6.25
N ILE A 203 0.47 -9.89 -5.59
CA ILE A 203 1.94 -10.00 -5.53
C ILE A 203 2.52 -10.20 -6.93
N PHE A 204 1.92 -11.10 -7.71
CA PHE A 204 2.36 -11.35 -9.09
C PHE A 204 2.31 -10.09 -9.95
N LEU A 205 1.20 -9.35 -9.90
CA LEU A 205 1.05 -8.11 -10.65
C LEU A 205 2.01 -7.01 -10.20
N LEU A 206 2.27 -6.88 -8.89
CA LEU A 206 3.26 -5.94 -8.37
C LEU A 206 4.67 -6.25 -8.89
N ASP A 207 5.05 -7.52 -8.88
CA ASP A 207 6.34 -7.98 -9.41
C ASP A 207 6.47 -7.70 -10.91
N LYS A 208 5.40 -7.95 -11.67
CA LYS A 208 5.32 -7.67 -13.11
C LYS A 208 5.61 -6.22 -13.46
N ILE A 209 5.18 -5.26 -12.63
CA ILE A 209 5.47 -3.83 -12.81
C ILE A 209 6.72 -3.36 -12.04
N GLY A 210 7.54 -4.28 -11.54
CA GLY A 210 8.84 -4.01 -10.92
C GLY A 210 8.80 -3.52 -9.46
N ILE A 211 7.71 -3.80 -8.75
CA ILE A 211 7.52 -3.50 -7.32
C ILE A 211 7.69 -4.78 -6.50
N THR A 212 8.73 -4.82 -5.68
CA THR A 212 9.02 -5.99 -4.83
C THR A 212 8.20 -5.96 -3.54
N THR A 213 7.83 -7.14 -3.03
CA THR A 213 7.12 -7.26 -1.75
C THR A 213 7.92 -8.05 -0.73
N SER A 214 7.63 -7.82 0.56
CA SER A 214 8.20 -8.60 1.65
C SER A 214 7.74 -10.05 1.61
N LYS A 215 8.36 -10.89 2.44
CA LYS A 215 7.78 -12.19 2.79
C LYS A 215 6.35 -12.02 3.31
N ARG A 216 5.50 -13.00 2.98
CA ARG A 216 4.11 -13.10 3.43
C ARG A 216 4.07 -13.25 4.95
N VAL A 217 3.16 -12.52 5.59
CA VAL A 217 2.89 -12.59 7.02
C VAL A 217 1.50 -13.17 7.22
N PHE A 218 1.40 -14.23 7.99
CA PHE A 218 0.15 -14.94 8.27
C PHE A 218 -0.34 -14.60 9.68
N GLU A 219 -1.63 -14.30 9.78
CA GLU A 219 -2.31 -13.96 11.02
C GLU A 219 -3.64 -14.71 11.09
N THR A 220 -3.93 -15.31 12.24
CA THR A 220 -5.25 -15.89 12.50
C THR A 220 -6.12 -14.82 13.14
N LYS A 221 -7.27 -14.51 12.53
CA LYS A 221 -8.24 -13.57 13.07
C LYS A 221 -9.52 -14.31 13.47
N ILE A 222 -9.91 -14.13 14.73
CA ILE A 222 -11.20 -14.58 15.25
C ILE A 222 -12.08 -13.33 15.38
N SER A 223 -13.18 -13.27 14.63
CA SER A 223 -14.15 -12.18 14.74
C SER A 223 -15.56 -12.76 14.78
N LYS A 224 -16.37 -12.37 15.76
CA LYS A 224 -17.77 -12.82 15.92
C LYS A 224 -17.91 -14.36 15.77
N ASN A 225 -17.04 -15.12 16.44
CA ASN A 225 -16.94 -16.58 16.39
C ASN A 225 -16.63 -17.19 15.00
N LYS A 226 -16.13 -16.40 14.05
CA LYS A 226 -15.63 -16.88 12.76
C LYS A 226 -14.10 -16.83 12.75
N LEU A 227 -13.49 -17.98 12.45
CA LEU A 227 -12.07 -18.10 12.20
C LEU A 227 -11.78 -17.69 10.75
N SER A 228 -10.81 -16.79 10.56
CA SER A 228 -10.30 -16.40 9.25
C SER A 228 -8.79 -16.38 9.25
N PHE A 229 -8.20 -16.83 8.15
CA PHE A 229 -6.76 -16.84 7.92
C PHE A 229 -6.43 -15.61 7.08
N PHE A 230 -5.76 -14.64 7.69
CA PHE A 230 -5.39 -13.39 7.07
C PHE A 230 -3.92 -13.44 6.63
N CYS A 231 -3.65 -13.06 5.40
CA CYS A 231 -2.30 -12.98 4.87
C CYS A 231 -2.03 -11.57 4.34
N LYS A 232 -0.84 -11.03 4.60
CA LYS A 232 -0.45 -9.68 4.17
C LYS A 232 0.99 -9.63 3.70
N VAL A 233 1.28 -8.63 2.86
CA VAL A 233 2.63 -8.29 2.39
C VAL A 233 2.89 -6.79 2.55
N PHE A 234 4.16 -6.42 2.51
CA PHE A 234 4.59 -5.04 2.63
C PHE A 234 5.54 -4.65 1.50
N ILE A 235 5.36 -3.44 0.97
CA ILE A 235 6.30 -2.76 0.08
C ILE A 235 7.15 -1.84 0.96
N ARG A 236 8.48 -2.00 0.90
CA ARG A 236 9.43 -1.33 1.79
C ARG A 236 10.60 -0.72 1.03
N GLY A 237 11.22 0.28 1.65
CA GLY A 237 12.40 0.97 1.12
C GLY A 237 12.05 2.10 0.16
N ARG A 238 12.79 3.21 0.25
CA ARG A 238 12.48 4.47 -0.46
C ARG A 238 12.21 4.26 -1.96
N ASN A 239 13.13 3.61 -2.67
CA ASN A 239 13.01 3.43 -4.13
C ASN A 239 11.78 2.62 -4.52
N ASN A 240 11.44 1.60 -3.72
CA ASN A 240 10.29 0.74 -3.98
C ASN A 240 8.96 1.45 -3.65
N LEU A 241 8.96 2.30 -2.61
CA LEU A 241 7.83 3.17 -2.30
C LEU A 241 7.60 4.25 -3.37
N ILE A 242 8.67 4.81 -3.94
CA ILE A 242 8.60 5.74 -5.08
C ILE A 242 8.00 5.02 -6.29
N LYS A 243 8.51 3.83 -6.64
CA LYS A 243 7.92 3.01 -7.71
C LYS A 243 6.44 2.73 -7.47
N PHE A 244 6.06 2.39 -6.24
CA PHE A 244 4.65 2.20 -5.89
C PHE A 244 3.85 3.47 -6.09
N ARG A 245 4.29 4.62 -5.58
CA ARG A 245 3.61 5.92 -5.77
C ARG A 245 3.37 6.21 -7.25
N ASP A 246 4.40 6.05 -8.06
CA ASP A 246 4.40 6.48 -9.46
C ASP A 246 3.58 5.53 -10.36
N LYS A 247 3.66 4.21 -10.13
CA LYS A 247 2.96 3.20 -10.95
C LYS A 247 1.57 2.81 -10.42
N VAL A 248 1.39 2.81 -9.11
CA VAL A 248 0.16 2.35 -8.44
C VAL A 248 -0.48 3.49 -7.66
N GLY A 249 0.15 3.96 -6.59
CA GLY A 249 -0.35 5.06 -5.78
C GLY A 249 -1.68 4.77 -5.09
N PHE A 250 -2.31 5.82 -4.57
CA PHE A 250 -3.64 5.77 -3.98
C PHE A 250 -4.55 6.81 -4.62
N ILE A 251 -5.84 6.53 -4.66
CA ILE A 251 -6.85 7.47 -5.13
C ILE A 251 -7.27 8.40 -3.99
N SER A 252 -7.37 7.86 -2.77
CA SER A 252 -7.64 8.62 -1.55
C SER A 252 -6.50 9.59 -1.26
N GLU A 253 -6.80 10.89 -1.25
CA GLU A 253 -5.82 11.95 -0.94
C GLU A 253 -5.15 11.71 0.42
N ARG A 254 -5.93 11.30 1.41
CA ARG A 254 -5.41 10.96 2.74
C ARG A 254 -4.33 9.88 2.67
N LYS A 255 -4.56 8.78 1.94
CA LYS A 255 -3.57 7.70 1.80
C LYS A 255 -2.36 8.16 0.97
N SER A 256 -2.58 8.99 -0.06
CA SER A 256 -1.50 9.58 -0.86
C SER A 256 -0.58 10.47 -0.02
N ASN A 257 -1.13 11.37 0.79
CA ASN A 257 -0.37 12.27 1.65
C ASN A 257 0.47 11.50 2.69
N ILE A 258 -0.05 10.39 3.24
CA ILE A 258 0.71 9.53 4.15
C ILE A 258 1.84 8.81 3.40
N LEU A 259 1.62 8.40 2.14
CA LEU A 259 2.67 7.80 1.30
C LEU A 259 3.79 8.80 1.01
N ASP A 260 3.46 10.03 0.63
CA ASP A 260 4.45 11.08 0.39
C ASP A 260 5.23 11.41 1.66
N THR A 261 4.55 11.50 2.81
CA THR A 261 5.20 11.65 4.12
C THR A 261 6.16 10.49 4.39
N ALA A 262 5.75 9.26 4.08
CA ALA A 262 6.59 8.08 4.26
C ALA A 262 7.85 8.15 3.39
N ILE A 263 7.73 8.53 2.12
CA ILE A 263 8.85 8.68 1.16
C ILE A 263 9.79 9.81 1.59
N ASN A 264 9.25 10.97 1.93
CA ASN A 264 10.04 12.15 2.32
C ASN A 264 10.71 11.96 3.67
N SER A 265 10.17 11.11 4.56
CA SER A 265 10.82 10.80 5.83
C SER A 265 12.13 10.01 5.69
N PHE A 266 12.47 9.50 4.51
CA PHE A 266 13.80 8.94 4.21
C PHE A 266 14.85 10.03 3.97
N GLU A 267 14.44 11.25 3.64
CA GLU A 267 15.33 12.37 3.39
C GLU A 267 15.89 12.84 4.73
N ARG A 268 17.17 12.48 4.94
CA ARG A 268 18.00 13.05 6.00
C ARG A 268 18.95 14.03 5.32
N PRO A 269 19.20 15.20 5.91
CA PRO A 269 20.23 16.11 5.40
C PRO A 269 21.56 15.35 5.25
N LYS A 270 22.15 15.36 4.06
CA LYS A 270 23.54 14.93 3.84
C LYS A 270 24.41 16.15 4.05
N LEU A 271 24.64 16.48 5.31
CA LEU A 271 25.50 17.59 5.69
C LEU A 271 26.92 17.08 5.87
N GLY A 272 27.89 17.89 5.49
CA GLY A 272 29.28 17.69 5.90
C GLY A 272 29.42 17.70 7.43
N ASP A 273 30.57 17.27 7.94
CA ASP A 273 30.81 17.25 9.39
C ASP A 273 30.71 18.66 10.01
N GLY A 274 31.25 19.68 9.33
CA GLY A 274 31.13 21.08 9.74
C GLY A 274 29.70 21.60 9.69
N GLU A 275 29.00 21.40 8.58
CA GLU A 275 27.59 21.83 8.41
C GLU A 275 26.65 21.15 9.42
N SER A 276 26.88 19.86 9.71
CA SER A 276 26.11 19.13 10.73
C SER A 276 26.37 19.70 12.12
N LEU A 277 27.62 20.07 12.40
CA LEU A 277 28.04 20.61 13.68
C LEU A 277 27.46 22.00 13.92
N ASP A 278 27.48 22.87 12.92
CA ASP A 278 26.88 24.21 13.00
C ASP A 278 25.36 24.12 13.14
N LEU A 279 24.71 23.21 12.40
CA LEU A 279 23.28 23.02 12.50
C LEU A 279 22.86 22.52 13.89
N VAL A 280 23.57 21.54 14.46
CA VAL A 280 23.28 21.04 15.82
C VAL A 280 23.51 22.13 16.86
N LEU A 281 24.60 22.92 16.75
CA LEU A 281 24.85 24.01 17.68
C LEU A 281 23.75 25.07 17.61
N LYS A 282 23.37 25.49 16.40
CA LYS A 282 22.29 26.46 16.19
C LYS A 282 20.97 25.98 16.79
N SER A 283 20.61 24.71 16.61
CA SER A 283 19.41 24.14 17.24
C SER A 283 19.49 24.12 18.77
N ILE A 284 20.69 23.91 19.35
CA ILE A 284 20.88 24.03 20.80
C ILE A 284 20.66 25.48 21.25
N GLU A 285 21.20 26.46 20.54
CA GLU A 285 21.02 27.88 20.83
C GLU A 285 19.54 28.28 20.79
N GLU A 286 18.85 27.99 19.68
CA GLU A 286 17.43 28.31 19.46
C GLU A 286 16.56 27.70 20.57
N THR A 287 16.71 26.40 20.84
CA THR A 287 15.90 25.71 21.86
C THR A 287 16.24 26.21 23.28
N SER A 288 17.52 26.52 23.55
CA SER A 288 17.93 27.05 24.87
C SER A 288 17.43 28.46 25.10
N LEU A 289 17.30 29.27 24.05
CA LEU A 289 16.75 30.62 24.12
C LEU A 289 15.24 30.58 24.41
N GLU A 290 14.53 29.65 23.80
CA GLU A 290 13.07 29.50 23.96
C GLU A 290 12.68 28.82 25.29
N TYR A 291 13.36 27.73 25.66
CA TYR A 291 12.95 26.86 26.78
C TYR A 291 13.93 26.85 27.97
N GLY A 292 15.00 27.64 27.90
CA GLY A 292 16.08 27.68 28.90
C GLY A 292 17.09 26.51 28.79
N PHE A 293 16.77 25.49 28.00
CA PHE A 293 17.67 24.37 27.70
C PHE A 293 17.26 23.66 26.41
N ALA A 294 18.22 23.03 25.73
CA ALA A 294 17.94 22.11 24.63
C ALA A 294 17.93 20.66 25.10
N THR A 295 17.01 19.85 24.56
CA THR A 295 17.10 18.38 24.67
C THR A 295 17.47 17.78 23.34
N LYS A 296 18.03 16.57 23.38
CA LYS A 296 18.29 15.77 22.18
C LYS A 296 17.07 15.56 21.30
N HIS A 297 15.87 15.44 21.90
CA HIS A 297 14.63 15.28 21.14
C HIS A 297 14.34 16.53 20.32
N ASN A 298 14.44 17.72 20.93
CA ASN A 298 14.26 19.00 20.22
C ASN A 298 15.30 19.16 19.09
N ILE A 299 16.55 18.78 19.35
CA ILE A 299 17.62 18.83 18.34
C ILE A 299 17.33 17.84 17.19
N GLU A 300 16.86 16.62 17.48
CA GLU A 300 16.47 15.66 16.43
C GLU A 300 15.30 16.19 15.59
N GLU A 301 14.30 16.82 16.21
CA GLU A 301 13.16 17.40 15.51
C GLU A 301 13.55 18.57 14.60
N LEU A 302 14.40 19.48 15.10
CA LEU A 302 14.85 20.66 14.34
C LEU A 302 15.84 20.29 13.23
N THR A 303 16.79 19.39 13.49
CA THR A 303 17.87 19.09 12.54
C THR A 303 17.55 17.92 11.60
N ARG A 304 16.64 17.02 11.99
CA ARG A 304 16.34 15.75 11.30
C ARG A 304 17.57 14.84 11.09
N LEU A 305 18.67 15.10 11.81
CA LEU A 305 19.89 14.30 11.76
C LEU A 305 19.71 12.96 12.48
N ARG A 306 20.61 12.01 12.23
CA ARG A 306 20.59 10.73 12.95
C ARG A 306 20.92 10.95 14.41
N VAL A 307 20.10 10.42 15.30
CA VAL A 307 20.31 10.38 16.76
C VAL A 307 21.76 10.08 17.17
N LYS A 308 22.37 9.00 16.63
CA LYS A 308 23.78 8.64 16.93
C LYS A 308 24.80 9.66 16.41
N TRP A 309 24.46 10.35 15.33
CA TRP A 309 25.30 11.41 14.77
C TRP A 309 25.21 12.68 15.62
N ILE A 310 24.00 13.05 16.04
CA ILE A 310 23.76 14.12 17.01
C ILE A 310 24.53 13.86 18.31
N GLU A 311 24.49 12.63 18.84
CA GLU A 311 25.28 12.25 20.03
C GLU A 311 26.79 12.45 19.84
N ARG A 312 27.32 12.09 18.67
CA ARG A 312 28.74 12.32 18.35
C ARG A 312 29.08 13.80 18.31
N ILE A 313 28.23 14.61 17.67
CA ILE A 313 28.41 16.06 17.57
C ILE A 313 28.31 16.72 18.95
N ILE A 314 27.30 16.37 19.76
CA ILE A 314 27.16 16.88 21.13
C ILE A 314 28.41 16.54 21.95
N THR A 315 28.89 15.30 21.88
CA THR A 315 30.12 14.86 22.57
C THR A 315 31.31 15.74 22.18
N ARG A 316 31.43 16.04 20.89
CA ARG A 316 32.48 16.91 20.36
C ARG A 316 32.32 18.35 20.84
N LEU A 317 31.12 18.94 20.76
CA LEU A 317 30.83 20.30 21.21
C LEU A 317 31.08 20.50 22.72
N ILE A 318 30.84 19.47 23.54
CA ILE A 318 31.19 19.47 24.97
C ILE A 318 32.72 19.48 25.15
N ARG A 319 33.44 18.62 24.43
CA ARG A 319 34.91 18.56 24.48
C ARG A 319 35.57 19.85 24.00
N GLU A 320 34.95 20.53 23.03
CA GLU A 320 35.36 21.83 22.51
C GLU A 320 34.88 23.01 23.37
N GLU A 321 34.23 22.76 24.51
CA GLU A 321 33.73 23.79 25.44
C GLU A 321 32.77 24.80 24.79
N ARG A 322 32.05 24.40 23.74
CA ARG A 322 31.03 25.23 23.07
C ARG A 322 29.67 25.14 23.74
N ILE A 323 29.40 24.00 24.39
CA ILE A 323 28.15 23.76 25.12
C ILE A 323 28.46 23.09 26.47
N LYS A 324 27.57 23.28 27.44
CA LYS A 324 27.61 22.64 28.75
C LYS A 324 26.35 21.83 29.02
N VAL A 325 26.50 20.78 29.82
CA VAL A 325 25.37 20.00 30.37
C VAL A 325 24.93 20.68 31.66
N ILE A 326 23.67 21.10 31.73
CA ILE A 326 23.09 21.85 32.87
C ILE A 326 22.10 21.03 33.71
N GLY A 327 21.84 19.78 33.33
CA GLY A 327 21.01 18.86 34.12
C GLY A 327 20.68 17.56 33.38
N GLY A 328 20.33 16.52 34.14
CA GLY A 328 20.10 15.14 33.66
C GLY A 328 21.03 14.15 34.36
N GLY A 329 20.48 13.03 34.85
CA GLY A 329 21.10 12.13 35.84
C GLY A 329 22.46 11.50 35.45
N ASN A 330 23.19 11.06 36.48
CA ASN A 330 24.57 10.59 36.44
C ASN A 330 24.88 9.46 35.43
N ARG A 331 26.00 9.67 34.72
CA ARG A 331 26.91 8.87 33.86
C ARG A 331 26.65 7.37 33.56
N SER A 332 27.12 6.97 32.36
CA SER A 332 28.29 6.06 32.27
C SER A 332 29.36 6.63 31.32
N PRO A 333 30.68 6.58 31.66
CA PRO A 333 31.79 6.86 30.74
C PRO A 333 32.02 5.75 29.70
N THR A 334 31.27 4.64 29.78
CA THR A 334 31.38 3.48 28.89
C THR A 334 29.99 2.90 28.60
N GLY A 335 29.54 2.96 27.35
CA GLY A 335 28.44 2.11 26.87
C GLY A 335 27.01 2.65 26.96
N TYR A 336 26.39 2.71 25.77
CA TYR A 336 24.97 2.47 25.46
C TYR A 336 23.96 2.56 26.63
N GLY A 337 23.27 3.70 26.75
CA GLY A 337 22.13 3.85 27.65
C GLY A 337 21.55 5.27 27.54
N LYS A 338 20.22 5.36 27.55
CA LYS A 338 19.39 6.56 27.28
C LYS A 338 19.79 7.76 28.15
N LEU A 339 19.97 8.94 27.54
CA LEU A 339 20.31 10.18 28.26
C LEU A 339 19.38 11.33 27.85
N PRO A 340 18.58 11.90 28.77
CA PRO A 340 17.97 13.20 28.63
C PRO A 340 18.91 14.25 29.23
N PHE A 341 19.87 14.75 28.44
CA PHE A 341 20.65 15.92 28.85
C PHE A 341 19.89 17.21 28.53
N ARG A 342 19.86 18.12 29.50
CA ARG A 342 19.57 19.53 29.27
C ARG A 342 20.89 20.21 28.90
N LEU A 343 20.96 20.74 27.69
CA LEU A 343 22.13 21.38 27.12
C LEU A 343 21.93 22.89 27.09
N GLN A 344 23.02 23.64 27.24
CA GLN A 344 23.03 25.08 27.06
C GLN A 344 24.34 25.49 26.39
N VAL A 345 24.28 26.46 25.48
CA VAL A 345 25.49 27.03 24.89
C VAL A 345 26.25 27.82 25.95
N ILE A 346 27.58 27.71 25.93
CA ILE A 346 28.43 28.52 26.78
C ILE A 346 28.51 29.90 26.14
N GLY A 347 27.67 30.83 26.62
CA GLY A 347 27.77 32.23 26.21
C GLY A 347 29.07 32.84 26.75
N ASN A 348 29.76 33.63 25.91
CA ASN A 348 30.66 34.66 26.40
C ASN A 348 29.89 35.44 27.46
N GLN A 349 30.30 35.34 28.72
CA GLN A 349 29.82 36.23 29.75
C GLN A 349 30.13 37.64 29.28
N SER A 350 29.09 38.38 28.91
CA SER A 350 29.17 39.82 28.81
C SER A 350 29.68 40.30 30.17
N ILE A 351 30.88 40.88 30.15
CA ILE A 351 31.41 41.73 31.19
C ILE A 351 30.47 42.93 31.26
N PHE A 352 29.34 42.78 31.94
CA PHE A 352 28.64 43.89 32.56
C PHE A 352 28.83 43.69 34.05
N GLY A 353 29.88 44.33 34.56
CA GLY A 353 30.06 44.49 35.98
C GLY A 353 28.85 45.23 36.53
N SER A 354 28.13 44.58 37.45
CA SER A 354 27.38 45.31 38.46
C SER A 354 28.40 45.89 39.44
N SER A 355 28.89 47.09 39.14
CA SER A 355 29.43 47.97 40.16
C SER A 355 28.27 48.45 41.04
N ARG A 356 28.33 48.02 42.31
CA ARG A 356 27.68 48.53 43.53
C ARG A 356 26.29 49.15 43.46
#